data_AF-A0A3M9ZLQ4-F1
#
_entry.id   AF-A0A3M9ZLQ4-F1
#
_cell.length_a   1.000
_cell.length_b   1.000
_cell.length_c   1.000
_cell.angle_alpha   90.00
_cell.angle_beta   90.00
_cell.angle_gamma   90.00
#
_symmetry.space_group_name_H-M   'P 1'
#
loop_
_entity.id
_entity.type
_entity.pdbx_description
1 polymer ?
#
loop_
_entity_poly.entity_id
_entity_poly.type
_entity_poly.pdbx_seq_one_letter_code
_entity_poly.pdbx_strand_id
1 'polypeptide(L)'
;MVEVDASASLDSFRRFVMASTCESFAPQSYLDDSEIFPERSEEPGVIYVEAADKVTLKEMRGITFVNARDVLGVIYNSKSGNTSLKWRQQGKFSGKVTGTASDHTIVNMAQAGVVSLKWVEDYADQKRAGDPAG
;
A
#
# COMPACT_ATOMS: atom_id res chain seq x y z
N MET A 1 -11.99 8.67 -7.72
CA MET A 1 -10.86 7.72 -7.65
C MET A 1 -9.81 8.16 -8.65
N VAL A 2 -8.54 7.88 -8.38
CA VAL A 2 -7.38 8.35 -9.14
C VAL A 2 -6.61 7.14 -9.63
N GLU A 3 -6.17 7.16 -10.90
CA GLU A 3 -5.23 6.17 -11.37
C GLU A 3 -3.84 6.43 -10.81
N VAL A 4 -3.25 5.39 -10.24
CA VAL A 4 -1.90 5.41 -9.71
C VAL A 4 -1.03 4.63 -10.68
N ASP A 5 0.05 5.28 -11.10
CA ASP A 5 1.18 4.68 -11.79
C ASP A 5 2.44 5.37 -11.24
N ALA A 6 3.12 4.72 -10.29
CA ALA A 6 4.24 5.31 -9.57
C ALA A 6 5.35 4.28 -9.28
N SER A 7 6.61 4.69 -9.46
CA SER A 7 7.75 3.91 -9.00
C SER A 7 7.87 4.07 -7.49
N ALA A 8 7.91 2.96 -6.74
CA ALA A 8 8.01 2.99 -5.29
C ALA A 8 8.79 1.78 -4.75
N SER A 9 9.49 1.98 -3.63
CA SER A 9 10.16 0.89 -2.93
C SER A 9 9.13 -0.06 -2.28
N LEU A 10 9.53 -1.31 -2.05
CA LEU A 10 8.72 -2.27 -1.30
C LEU A 10 8.40 -1.76 0.11
N ASP A 11 9.39 -1.19 0.79
CA ASP A 11 9.23 -0.73 2.17
C ASP A 11 8.28 0.49 2.26
N SER A 12 8.33 1.42 1.31
CA SER A 12 7.33 2.50 1.21
C SER A 12 5.92 1.95 1.06
N PHE A 13 5.74 0.95 0.19
CA PHE A 13 4.43 0.31 0.02
C PHE A 13 4.01 -0.48 1.26
N ARG A 14 4.92 -1.19 1.92
CA ARG A 14 4.70 -1.89 3.18
C ARG A 14 4.20 -0.94 4.27
N ARG A 15 4.89 0.17 4.49
CA ARG A 15 4.49 1.20 5.46
C ARG A 15 3.12 1.77 5.16
N PHE A 16 2.83 2.05 3.88
CA PHE A 16 1.50 2.49 3.45
C PHE A 16 0.41 1.48 3.83
N VAL A 17 0.64 0.19 3.56
CA VAL A 17 -0.32 -0.88 3.89
C VAL A 17 -0.50 -0.97 5.41
N MET A 18 0.59 -0.96 6.19
CA MET A 18 0.53 -0.98 7.66
C MET A 18 -0.27 0.20 8.22
N ALA A 19 0.06 1.44 7.80
CA ALA A 19 -0.64 2.67 8.19
C ALA A 19 -2.14 2.60 7.87
N SER A 20 -2.47 2.09 6.69
CA SER A 20 -3.86 2.03 6.22
C SER A 20 -4.68 0.87 6.80
N THR A 21 -4.10 0.02 7.65
CA THR A 21 -4.76 -1.22 8.08
C THR A 21 -4.62 -1.57 9.55
N CYS A 22 -3.43 -1.45 10.14
CA CYS A 22 -3.14 -2.03 11.43
C CYS A 22 -2.21 -1.20 12.33
N GLU A 23 -1.75 -0.02 11.90
CA GLU A 23 -0.86 0.85 12.68
C GLU A 23 -1.39 1.15 14.10
N SER A 24 -2.72 1.29 14.26
CA SER A 24 -3.34 1.57 15.56
C SER A 24 -3.23 0.46 16.60
N PHE A 25 -2.84 -0.77 16.21
CA PHE A 25 -2.77 -1.91 17.12
C PHE A 25 -1.59 -2.87 16.88
N ALA A 26 -0.85 -2.71 15.78
CA ALA A 26 0.33 -3.51 15.51
C ALA A 26 1.43 -3.21 16.55
N PRO A 27 2.20 -4.22 17.01
CA PRO A 27 3.37 -3.98 17.84
C PRO A 27 4.37 -3.07 17.14
N GLN A 28 5.03 -2.18 17.89
CA GLN A 28 6.05 -1.29 17.32
C GLN A 28 7.18 -2.06 16.61
N SER A 29 7.59 -3.20 17.17
CA SER A 29 8.58 -4.08 16.52
C SER A 29 8.15 -4.60 15.15
N TYR A 30 6.85 -4.71 14.88
CA TYR A 30 6.33 -5.12 13.57
C TYR A 30 6.25 -3.94 12.60
N LEU A 31 5.98 -2.74 13.13
CA LEU A 31 5.99 -1.51 12.35
C LEU A 31 7.41 -1.15 11.88
N ASP A 32 8.43 -1.44 12.69
CA ASP A 32 9.82 -1.10 12.37
C ASP A 32 10.54 -2.16 11.51
N ASP A 33 10.04 -3.41 11.49
CA ASP A 33 10.64 -4.51 10.74
C ASP A 33 10.21 -4.51 9.27
N SER A 34 11.17 -4.32 8.35
CA SER A 34 10.94 -4.27 6.90
C SER A 34 10.50 -5.60 6.28
N GLU A 35 10.67 -6.72 6.99
CA GLU A 35 10.24 -8.05 6.54
C GLU A 35 8.83 -8.40 7.02
N ILE A 36 8.20 -7.58 7.87
CA ILE A 36 6.86 -7.85 8.41
C ILE A 36 5.79 -7.14 7.59
N PHE A 37 4.83 -7.93 7.11
CA PHE A 37 3.70 -7.47 6.31
C PHE A 37 2.37 -7.91 6.92
N PRO A 38 1.29 -7.14 6.72
CA PRO A 38 -0.05 -7.56 7.06
C PRO A 38 -0.71 -8.26 5.86
N GLU A 39 -1.45 -9.33 6.12
CA GLU A 39 -2.35 -10.00 5.17
C GLU A 39 -3.78 -10.03 5.70
N ARG A 40 -4.74 -10.06 4.78
CA ARG A 40 -6.16 -10.20 5.06
C ARG A 40 -6.83 -10.95 3.92
N SER A 41 -7.48 -12.06 4.22
CA SER A 41 -8.16 -12.90 3.22
C SER A 41 -9.62 -12.51 2.99
N GLU A 42 -10.20 -11.65 3.83
CA GLU A 42 -11.60 -11.22 3.71
C GLU A 42 -11.85 -10.29 2.51
N GLU A 43 -12.97 -10.52 1.83
CA GLU A 43 -13.53 -9.61 0.83
C GLU A 43 -14.73 -8.83 1.40
N PRO A 44 -14.84 -7.50 1.15
CA PRO A 44 -13.86 -6.65 0.47
C PRO A 44 -12.64 -6.36 1.35
N GLY A 45 -11.51 -6.10 0.69
CA GLY A 45 -10.31 -5.61 1.36
C GLY A 45 -9.17 -6.62 1.45
N VAL A 46 -9.06 -7.54 0.51
CA VAL A 46 -7.93 -8.48 0.45
C VAL A 46 -6.59 -7.75 0.51
N ILE A 47 -5.70 -8.25 1.35
CA ILE A 47 -4.29 -7.88 1.38
C ILE A 47 -3.49 -9.17 1.25
N TYR A 48 -2.63 -9.24 0.24
CA TYR A 48 -1.90 -10.46 -0.08
C TYR A 48 -0.45 -10.14 -0.43
N VAL A 49 0.48 -10.91 0.14
CA VAL A 49 1.92 -10.80 -0.12
C VAL A 49 2.40 -12.04 -0.86
N GLU A 50 2.94 -11.83 -2.05
CA GLU A 50 3.59 -12.84 -2.87
C GLU A 50 5.10 -12.78 -2.63
N ALA A 51 5.66 -13.85 -2.07
CA ALA A 51 7.06 -13.92 -1.64
C ALA A 51 7.61 -15.34 -1.79
N ALA A 52 8.92 -15.48 -1.96
CA ALA A 52 9.55 -16.79 -2.08
C ALA A 52 9.59 -17.53 -0.73
N ASP A 53 9.81 -16.80 0.36
CA ASP A 53 9.75 -17.32 1.72
C ASP A 53 8.76 -16.48 2.55
N LYS A 54 7.84 -17.15 3.23
CA LYS A 54 6.78 -16.52 4.00
C LYS A 54 6.39 -17.38 5.19
N VAL A 55 6.49 -16.80 6.39
CA VAL A 55 6.13 -17.45 7.65
C VAL A 55 5.08 -16.63 8.37
N THR A 56 3.98 -17.27 8.76
CA THR A 56 2.93 -16.66 9.59
C THR A 56 3.45 -16.45 11.01
N LEU A 57 3.33 -15.21 11.51
CA LEU A 57 3.73 -14.86 12.87
C LEU A 57 2.55 -14.94 13.83
N LYS A 58 1.52 -14.11 13.59
CA LYS A 58 0.37 -13.97 14.49
C LYS A 58 -0.82 -13.34 13.78
N GLU A 59 -2.02 -13.74 14.16
CA GLU A 59 -3.25 -13.05 13.77
C GLU A 59 -3.75 -12.14 14.90
N MET A 60 -4.12 -10.89 14.56
CA MET A 60 -4.70 -9.93 15.49
C MET A 60 -5.76 -9.09 14.76
N ARG A 61 -6.98 -9.06 15.29
CA ARG A 61 -8.09 -8.24 14.76
C ARG A 61 -8.38 -8.47 13.26
N GLY A 62 -8.33 -9.73 12.82
CA GLY A 62 -8.57 -10.10 11.42
C GLY A 62 -7.46 -9.69 10.45
N ILE A 63 -6.26 -9.39 10.96
CA ILE A 63 -5.04 -9.18 10.19
C ILE A 63 -4.03 -10.25 10.58
N THR A 64 -3.51 -10.96 9.59
CA THR A 64 -2.45 -11.96 9.76
C THR A 64 -1.12 -11.28 9.46
N PHE A 65 -0.23 -11.21 10.44
CA PHE A 65 1.13 -10.72 10.24
C PHE A 65 2.02 -11.87 9.76
N VAL A 66 2.78 -11.61 8.71
CA VAL A 66 3.72 -12.55 8.11
C VAL A 66 5.11 -11.93 8.08
N ASN A 67 6.15 -12.71 8.34
CA ASN A 67 7.51 -12.38 7.92
C ASN A 67 7.68 -12.91 6.49
N ALA A 68 8.03 -12.04 5.55
CA ALA A 68 8.14 -12.37 4.14
C ALA A 68 9.47 -11.86 3.56
N ARG A 69 10.15 -12.74 2.83
CA ARG A 69 11.43 -12.49 2.18
C ARG A 69 11.34 -12.77 0.69
N ASP A 70 12.16 -12.06 -0.08
CA ASP A 70 12.14 -12.12 -1.55
C ASP A 70 10.71 -11.87 -2.10
N VAL A 71 10.11 -10.76 -1.66
CA VAL A 71 8.76 -10.35 -2.06
C VAL A 71 8.74 -9.93 -3.54
N LEU A 72 7.86 -10.57 -4.31
CA LEU A 72 7.65 -10.34 -5.75
C LEU A 72 6.45 -9.41 -6.02
N GLY A 73 5.48 -9.39 -5.11
CA GLY A 73 4.29 -8.57 -5.26
C GLY A 73 3.48 -8.42 -3.98
N VAL A 74 2.76 -7.31 -3.89
CA VAL A 74 1.80 -7.05 -2.80
C VAL A 74 0.51 -6.52 -3.41
N ILE A 75 -0.63 -7.09 -3.03
CA ILE A 75 -1.96 -6.62 -3.38
C ILE A 75 -2.58 -5.97 -2.16
N TYR A 76 -3.19 -4.80 -2.35
CA TYR A 76 -3.94 -4.07 -1.33
C TYR A 76 -5.29 -3.66 -1.88
N ASN A 77 -6.35 -4.12 -1.23
CA ASN A 77 -7.69 -3.58 -1.39
C ASN A 77 -8.14 -2.96 -0.06
N SER A 78 -8.76 -1.78 -0.13
CA SER A 78 -9.38 -1.18 1.06
C SER A 78 -10.68 -1.89 1.40
N LYS A 79 -11.05 -1.93 2.69
CA LYS A 79 -12.36 -2.46 3.12
C LYS A 79 -13.54 -1.70 2.50
N SER A 80 -13.34 -0.42 2.16
CA SER A 80 -14.37 0.40 1.51
C SER A 80 -14.60 0.07 0.03
N GLY A 81 -13.68 -0.69 -0.61
CA GLY A 81 -13.71 -0.96 -2.05
C GLY A 81 -13.22 0.21 -2.92
N ASN A 82 -12.99 1.40 -2.38
CA ASN A 82 -12.59 2.59 -3.14
C ASN A 82 -11.09 2.69 -3.45
N THR A 83 -10.34 1.62 -3.24
CA THR A 83 -8.91 1.56 -3.51
C THR A 83 -8.52 0.12 -3.79
N SER A 84 -7.84 -0.08 -4.91
CA SER A 84 -7.24 -1.33 -5.34
C SER A 84 -5.86 -1.03 -5.91
N LEU A 85 -4.82 -1.47 -5.22
CA LEU A 85 -3.42 -1.21 -5.56
C LEU A 85 -2.65 -2.51 -5.61
N LYS A 86 -1.70 -2.58 -6.54
CA LYS A 86 -0.70 -3.64 -6.59
C LYS A 86 0.68 -3.03 -6.65
N TRP A 87 1.59 -3.52 -5.80
CA TRP A 87 3.02 -3.31 -5.96
C TRP A 87 3.62 -4.55 -6.62
N ARG A 88 4.49 -4.34 -7.61
CA ARG A 88 5.22 -5.41 -8.29
C ARG A 88 6.69 -5.05 -8.43
N GLN A 89 7.56 -6.03 -8.21
CA GLN A 89 8.98 -5.89 -8.46
C GLN A 89 9.23 -5.66 -9.95
N GLN A 90 10.10 -4.69 -10.29
CA GLN A 90 10.52 -4.39 -11.66
C GLN A 90 12.03 -4.53 -11.87
N GLY A 91 12.80 -4.64 -10.80
CA GLY A 91 14.24 -4.85 -10.82
C GLY A 91 14.75 -5.23 -9.43
N LYS A 92 16.07 -5.37 -9.29
CA LYS A 92 16.70 -5.88 -8.05
C LYS A 92 16.37 -5.04 -6.80
N PHE A 93 16.16 -3.73 -6.97
CA PHE A 93 15.92 -2.80 -5.86
C PHE A 93 14.71 -1.86 -6.08
N SER A 94 13.89 -2.12 -7.11
CA SER A 94 12.83 -1.22 -7.51
C SER A 94 11.55 -1.96 -7.82
N GLY A 95 10.43 -1.32 -7.51
CA GLY A 95 9.11 -1.79 -7.88
C GLY A 95 8.21 -0.65 -8.31
N LYS A 96 6.99 -1.03 -8.68
CA LYS A 96 5.99 -0.11 -9.21
C LYS A 96 4.65 -0.38 -8.57
N VAL A 97 4.01 0.68 -8.11
CA VAL A 97 2.62 0.68 -7.65
C VAL A 97 1.73 1.08 -8.81
N THR A 98 0.69 0.27 -9.03
CA THR A 98 -0.35 0.56 -10.03
C THR A 98 -1.73 0.28 -9.45
N GLY A 99 -2.76 0.96 -9.95
CA GLY A 99 -4.15 0.69 -9.60
C GLY A 99 -4.97 1.96 -9.42
N THR A 100 -6.02 1.89 -8.60
CA THR A 100 -6.88 3.04 -8.30
C THR A 100 -6.90 3.34 -6.81
N ALA A 101 -6.88 4.63 -6.48
CA ALA A 101 -6.88 5.11 -5.11
C ALA A 101 -7.99 6.16 -4.87
N SER A 102 -8.47 6.22 -3.63
CA SER A 102 -9.27 7.35 -3.16
C SER A 102 -8.38 8.51 -2.74
N ASP A 103 -8.92 9.72 -2.66
CA ASP A 103 -8.16 10.91 -2.25
C ASP A 103 -7.53 10.74 -0.86
N HIS A 104 -8.23 10.09 0.07
CA HIS A 104 -7.70 9.75 1.39
C HIS A 104 -6.50 8.79 1.31
N THR A 105 -6.58 7.80 0.43
CA THR A 105 -5.48 6.86 0.18
C THR A 105 -4.24 7.59 -0.34
N ILE A 106 -4.40 8.60 -1.20
CA ILE A 106 -3.27 9.39 -1.72
C ILE A 106 -2.47 10.07 -0.60
N VAL A 107 -3.15 10.59 0.43
CA VAL A 107 -2.48 11.20 1.60
C VAL A 107 -1.63 10.17 2.33
N ASN A 108 -2.16 8.99 2.61
CA ASN A 108 -1.41 7.90 3.26
C ASN A 108 -0.23 7.44 2.40
N MET A 109 -0.41 7.38 1.07
CA MET A 109 0.65 7.03 0.13
C MET A 109 1.78 8.07 0.15
N ALA A 110 1.46 9.36 0.20
CA ALA A 110 2.45 10.43 0.28
C ALA A 110 3.23 10.37 1.61
N GLN A 111 2.53 10.18 2.73
CA GLN A 111 3.14 10.04 4.06
C GLN A 111 4.09 8.83 4.15
N ALA A 112 3.74 7.73 3.51
CA ALA A 112 4.57 6.52 3.44
C ALA A 112 5.68 6.59 2.36
N GLY A 113 5.74 7.67 1.58
CA GLY A 113 6.73 7.85 0.50
C GLY A 113 6.49 6.98 -0.73
N VAL A 114 5.25 6.52 -0.96
CA VAL A 114 4.86 5.79 -2.18
C VAL A 114 4.75 6.73 -3.38
N VAL A 115 4.26 7.96 -3.15
CA VAL A 115 4.21 9.04 -4.15
C VAL A 115 4.89 10.28 -3.58
N SER A 116 5.48 11.09 -4.45
CA SER A 116 6.12 12.35 -4.05
C SER A 116 5.09 13.48 -3.86
N LEU A 117 5.47 14.55 -3.15
CA LEU A 117 4.64 15.76 -3.05
C LEU A 117 4.30 16.32 -4.44
N LYS A 118 5.29 16.34 -5.34
CA LYS A 118 5.08 16.75 -6.73
C LYS A 118 4.00 15.92 -7.44
N TRP A 119 3.99 14.60 -7.24
CA TRP A 119 2.95 13.75 -7.82
C TRP A 119 1.56 14.13 -7.29
N VAL A 120 1.45 14.46 -6.00
CA VAL A 120 0.18 14.90 -5.38
C VAL A 120 -0.25 16.27 -5.91
N GLU A 121 0.69 17.20 -6.10
CA GLU A 121 0.45 18.52 -6.68
C GLU A 121 -0.04 18.40 -8.13
N ASP A 122 0.67 17.63 -8.96
CA ASP A 122 0.31 17.36 -10.35
C ASP A 122 -1.11 16.74 -10.45
N TYR A 123 -1.46 15.85 -9.52
CA TYR A 123 -2.81 15.29 -9.41
C TYR A 123 -3.86 16.35 -9.01
N ALA A 124 -3.56 17.19 -8.01
CA ALA A 124 -4.48 18.22 -7.54
C ALA A 124 -4.77 19.25 -8.65
N ASP A 125 -3.77 19.62 -9.44
CA ASP A 125 -3.92 20.55 -10.55
C ASP A 125 -4.71 19.93 -11.71
N GLN A 126 -4.48 18.66 -12.05
CA GLN A 126 -5.31 17.93 -13.02
C GLN A 126 -6.77 17.86 -12.59
N LYS A 127 -7.03 17.62 -11.30
CA LYS A 127 -8.39 17.58 -10.75
C LYS A 127 -9.09 18.94 -10.87
N ARG A 128 -8.37 20.04 -10.59
CA ARG A 128 -8.90 21.41 -10.74
C ARG A 128 -9.16 21.78 -12.20
N ALA A 129 -8.28 21.38 -13.11
CA ALA A 129 -8.43 21.66 -14.55
C ALA A 129 -9.56 20.84 -15.20
N GLY A 130 -9.85 19.66 -14.68
CA GLY A 130 -10.93 18.78 -15.16
C GLY A 130 -12.32 19.10 -14.61
N ASP A 131 -12.45 20.04 -13.67
CA ASP A 131 -13.72 20.44 -13.07
C ASP A 131 -14.09 21.88 -13.51
N PRO A 132 -14.77 22.07 -14.66
CA PRO A 132 -15.09 23.40 -15.19
C PRO A 132 -16.20 24.13 -14.42
N ALA A 133 -16.64 23.62 -13.26
CA ALA A 133 -17.74 24.15 -12.46
C ALA A 133 -17.33 24.57 -11.04
N GLY A 134 -16.12 25.12 -10.90
CA GLY A 134 -15.74 25.94 -9.74
C GLY A 134 -16.26 27.37 -9.85
#